data_AF-A0AA88ZPR2-F1
#
_entry.id   AF-A0AA88ZPR2-F1
#
_cell.length_a   1.000
_cell.length_b   1.000
_cell.length_c   1.000
_cell.angle_alpha   90.00
_cell.angle_beta   90.00
_cell.angle_gamma   90.00
#
_symmetry.space_group_name_H-M   'P 1'
#
loop_
_entity.id
_entity.type
_entity.pdbx_description
1 polymer ?
#
loop_
_entity_poly.entity_id
_entity_poly.type
_entity_poly.pdbx_seq_one_letter_code
_entity_poly.pdbx_strand_id
1 'polypeptide(L)'
;MGGAYTDHNGNYELPEITTKKLYSLFGGPPIFIGERINKDGYEPKELVGGNRRGGVSVGSVWNMDTIRLRKTLTDFSKVTVQDRWLASMTKNLDTVFMTKKDLVYDRTKIDVIANNCDTYARGYYYLGIDNLPENVFERHIALDLTDSILNIQRVLIYGDVKTSEKTKYDTIYTQGKWKQVHKTLFFKTELPELNGSYKVVDFNYDSMALVKQ
;
A
#
# COMPACT_ATOMS: atom_id res chain seq x y z
N MET A 1 -21.35 18.92 -14.98
CA MET A 1 -21.11 19.30 -13.57
C MET A 1 -22.03 18.45 -12.71
N GLY A 2 -21.51 17.39 -12.09
CA GLY A 2 -22.29 16.50 -11.24
C GLY A 2 -22.03 16.86 -9.78
N GLY A 3 -22.99 17.48 -9.10
CA GLY A 3 -22.86 17.83 -7.69
C GLY A 3 -22.91 16.56 -6.82
N ALA A 4 -21.88 16.36 -5.99
CA ALA A 4 -21.87 15.27 -5.02
C ALA A 4 -22.77 15.64 -3.82
N TYR A 5 -23.72 14.77 -3.47
CA TYR A 5 -24.52 14.90 -2.25
C TYR A 5 -23.72 14.29 -1.10
N THR A 6 -23.44 15.07 -0.04
CA THR A 6 -22.77 14.55 1.16
C THR A 6 -23.81 14.35 2.26
N ASP A 7 -23.90 13.15 2.82
CA ASP A 7 -24.78 12.82 3.93
C ASP A 7 -24.24 13.35 5.27
N HIS A 8 -25.05 13.23 6.32
CA HIS A 8 -24.70 13.66 7.69
C HIS A 8 -23.54 12.86 8.32
N ASN A 9 -23.14 11.74 7.72
CA ASN A 9 -22.02 10.91 8.16
C ASN A 9 -20.73 11.21 7.37
N GLY A 10 -20.77 12.16 6.44
CA GLY A 10 -19.64 12.52 5.59
C GLY A 10 -19.42 11.58 4.40
N ASN A 11 -20.34 10.64 4.15
CA ASN A 11 -20.34 9.85 2.92
C ASN A 11 -20.88 10.70 1.79
N TYR A 12 -20.38 10.51 0.57
CA TYR A 12 -20.99 11.13 -0.59
C TYR A 12 -21.05 10.16 -1.74
N GLU A 13 -22.18 10.17 -2.43
CA GLU A 13 -22.34 9.48 -3.70
C GLU A 13 -21.87 10.43 -4.80
N LEU A 14 -20.92 9.96 -5.62
CA LEU A 14 -20.59 10.64 -6.85
C LEU A 14 -21.67 10.26 -7.87
N PRO A 15 -22.30 11.21 -8.57
CA PRO A 15 -23.05 10.86 -9.77
C PRO A 15 -22.12 10.10 -10.71
N GLU A 16 -22.64 9.14 -11.48
CA GLU A 16 -21.84 8.38 -12.45
C GLU A 16 -21.10 9.36 -13.38
N ILE A 17 -19.77 9.44 -13.26
CA ILE A 17 -18.92 10.26 -14.12
C ILE A 17 -18.20 9.31 -15.09
N THR A 18 -18.69 9.24 -16.32
CA THR A 18 -18.06 8.43 -17.38
C THR A 18 -16.93 9.20 -18.06
N THR A 19 -15.78 9.34 -17.40
CA THR A 19 -14.56 9.89 -18.06
C THR A 19 -13.61 8.75 -18.43
N LYS A 20 -13.53 8.44 -19.73
CA LYS A 20 -12.73 7.31 -20.25
C LYS A 20 -11.29 7.76 -20.53
N LYS A 21 -10.37 7.58 -19.59
CA LYS A 21 -8.95 7.44 -19.94
C LYS A 21 -8.61 5.97 -20.06
N LEU A 22 -8.51 5.53 -21.32
CA LEU A 22 -8.06 4.21 -21.71
C LEU A 22 -6.57 4.32 -21.98
N TYR A 23 -5.75 3.50 -21.33
CA TYR A 23 -4.33 3.46 -21.60
C TYR A 23 -3.83 2.02 -21.70
N SER A 24 -2.78 1.85 -22.50
CA SER A 24 -2.15 0.59 -22.81
C SER A 24 -0.64 0.77 -22.65
N LEU A 25 0.01 -0.13 -21.94
CA LEU A 25 1.47 -0.11 -21.78
C LEU A 25 2.19 -0.61 -23.06
N PHE A 26 1.50 -1.31 -23.96
CA PHE A 26 2.10 -2.02 -25.10
C PHE A 26 1.26 -1.98 -26.40
N GLY A 27 0.41 -0.97 -26.60
CA GLY A 27 -0.34 -0.79 -27.85
C GLY A 27 -1.50 -1.78 -28.13
N GLY A 28 -1.79 -2.68 -27.19
CA GLY A 28 -2.96 -3.59 -27.24
C GLY A 28 -4.26 -2.98 -26.71
N PRO A 29 -5.39 -3.73 -26.73
CA PRO A 29 -6.68 -3.30 -26.20
C PRO A 29 -6.54 -2.75 -24.78
N PRO A 30 -7.26 -1.68 -24.41
CA PRO A 30 -7.06 -1.05 -23.12
C PRO A 30 -7.31 -2.05 -21.99
N ILE A 31 -6.30 -2.17 -21.14
CA ILE A 31 -6.25 -3.14 -20.03
C ILE A 31 -6.57 -2.47 -18.68
N PHE A 32 -6.59 -1.14 -18.66
CA PHE A 32 -6.91 -0.31 -17.51
C PHE A 32 -7.96 0.76 -17.87
N ILE A 33 -8.84 1.10 -16.93
CA ILE A 33 -9.48 2.41 -16.90
C ILE A 33 -8.72 3.26 -15.87
N GLY A 34 -8.69 4.57 -16.07
CA GLY A 34 -8.23 5.51 -15.06
C GLY A 34 -9.25 6.63 -14.90
N GLU A 35 -9.62 6.94 -13.66
CA GLU A 35 -10.42 8.12 -13.35
C GLU A 35 -9.74 8.95 -12.27
N ARG A 36 -9.62 10.26 -12.49
CA ARG A 36 -9.11 11.18 -11.48
C ARG A 36 -10.28 11.87 -10.78
N ILE A 37 -10.43 11.61 -9.50
CA ILE A 37 -11.42 12.26 -8.65
C ILE A 37 -10.82 13.53 -8.06
N ASN A 38 -11.55 14.64 -8.22
CA ASN A 38 -11.23 15.92 -7.62
C ASN A 38 -12.41 16.37 -6.75
N LYS A 39 -12.15 16.80 -5.52
CA LYS A 39 -13.14 17.39 -4.61
C LYS A 39 -12.49 18.55 -3.87
N ASP A 40 -13.18 19.68 -3.79
CA ASP A 40 -12.65 20.87 -3.12
C ASP A 40 -12.32 20.60 -1.65
N GLY A 41 -11.12 21.02 -1.24
CA GLY A 41 -10.58 20.76 0.10
C GLY A 41 -10.04 19.34 0.31
N TYR A 42 -9.98 18.52 -0.74
CA TYR A 42 -9.38 17.19 -0.72
C TYR A 42 -8.28 17.07 -1.76
N GLU A 43 -7.33 16.18 -1.50
CA GLU A 43 -6.30 15.84 -2.47
C GLU A 43 -6.89 15.03 -3.63
N PRO A 44 -6.48 15.32 -4.88
CA PRO A 44 -6.87 14.51 -6.02
C PRO A 44 -6.47 13.06 -5.83
N LYS A 45 -7.35 12.14 -6.21
CA LYS A 45 -7.05 10.71 -6.19
C LYS A 45 -7.23 10.12 -7.58
N GLU A 46 -6.22 9.41 -8.05
CA GLU A 46 -6.33 8.61 -9.26
C GLU A 46 -6.82 7.21 -8.89
N LEU A 47 -7.91 6.79 -9.51
CA LEU A 47 -8.44 5.45 -9.43
C LEU A 47 -8.00 4.71 -10.69
N VAL A 48 -7.27 3.63 -10.48
CA VAL A 48 -6.88 2.72 -11.53
C VAL A 48 -7.39 1.34 -11.16
N GLY A 49 -7.99 0.70 -12.15
CA GLY A 49 -8.51 -0.64 -12.12
C GLY A 49 -8.23 -1.29 -13.46
N GLY A 50 -8.06 -2.61 -13.44
CA GLY A 50 -7.72 -3.37 -14.64
C GLY A 50 -8.17 -4.82 -14.54
N ASN A 51 -8.20 -5.48 -15.69
CA ASN A 51 -8.45 -6.91 -15.78
C ASN A 51 -7.13 -7.65 -16.08
N ARG A 52 -6.82 -8.70 -15.31
CA ARG A 52 -5.65 -9.57 -15.52
C ARG A 52 -5.57 -10.18 -16.92
N ARG A 53 -6.70 -10.32 -17.63
CA ARG A 53 -6.76 -10.91 -18.97
C ARG A 53 -6.77 -9.86 -20.10
N GLY A 54 -6.64 -8.59 -19.75
CA GLY A 54 -6.86 -7.47 -20.67
C GLY A 54 -8.33 -7.34 -21.09
N GLY A 55 -8.64 -6.25 -21.80
CA GLY A 55 -9.98 -6.02 -22.33
C GLY A 55 -10.93 -5.40 -21.31
N VAL A 56 -10.68 -4.13 -20.97
CA VAL A 56 -11.75 -3.30 -20.42
C VAL A 56 -12.45 -2.64 -21.61
N SER A 57 -13.68 -3.05 -21.90
CA SER A 57 -14.42 -2.53 -23.05
C SER A 57 -14.92 -1.10 -22.79
N VAL A 58 -15.08 -0.34 -23.87
CA VAL A 58 -15.74 0.97 -23.84
C VAL A 58 -17.14 0.78 -23.24
N GLY A 59 -17.41 1.40 -22.08
CA GLY A 59 -18.69 1.24 -21.37
C GLY A 59 -18.67 0.26 -20.19
N SER A 60 -17.51 -0.28 -19.83
CA SER A 60 -17.35 -1.04 -18.59
C SER A 60 -17.72 -0.17 -17.38
N VAL A 61 -18.63 -0.66 -16.55
CA VAL A 61 -19.01 -0.04 -15.27
C VAL A 61 -18.18 -0.68 -14.16
N TRP A 62 -17.63 0.16 -13.28
CA TRP A 62 -16.91 -0.29 -12.10
C TRP A 62 -17.77 -0.12 -10.86
N ASN A 63 -18.14 -1.25 -10.24
CA ASN A 63 -18.82 -1.22 -8.95
C ASN A 63 -17.82 -0.87 -7.87
N MET A 64 -17.90 0.37 -7.37
CA MET A 64 -17.08 0.87 -6.28
C MET A 64 -17.97 1.29 -5.12
N ASP A 65 -17.90 0.56 -4.00
CA ASP A 65 -18.73 0.87 -2.83
C ASP A 65 -18.31 2.16 -2.13
N THR A 66 -16.99 2.36 -1.93
CA THR A 66 -16.49 3.50 -1.15
C THR A 66 -15.12 3.95 -1.64
N ILE A 67 -14.96 5.26 -1.79
CA ILE A 67 -13.69 5.92 -2.10
C ILE A 67 -13.33 6.85 -0.95
N ARG A 68 -12.16 6.64 -0.35
CA ARG A 68 -11.61 7.52 0.69
C ARG A 68 -10.67 8.54 0.05
N LEU A 69 -10.97 9.82 0.24
CA LEU A 69 -10.10 10.95 -0.12
C LEU A 69 -9.45 11.55 1.13
N ARG A 70 -8.17 11.93 1.01
CA ARG A 70 -7.45 12.65 2.07
C ARG A 70 -7.80 14.14 1.98
N LYS A 71 -8.17 14.75 3.10
CA LYS A 71 -8.39 16.20 3.17
C LYS A 71 -7.06 16.92 2.93
N THR A 72 -7.05 18.01 2.18
CA THR A 72 -5.84 18.80 1.95
C THR A 72 -5.28 19.30 3.28
N LEU A 73 -3.95 19.32 3.42
CA LEU A 73 -3.25 19.72 4.67
C LEU A 73 -3.61 18.85 5.88
N THR A 74 -4.02 17.59 5.69
CA THR A 74 -4.24 16.66 6.82
C THR A 74 -2.95 16.55 7.65
N ASP A 75 -3.09 16.81 8.95
CA ASP A 75 -2.01 16.63 9.90
C ASP A 75 -1.92 15.16 10.32
N PHE A 76 -0.84 14.49 9.89
CA PHE A 76 -0.56 13.10 10.26
C PHE A 76 -0.43 12.91 11.78
N SER A 77 -0.10 13.94 12.56
CA SER A 77 -0.05 13.83 14.02
C SER A 77 -1.37 13.39 14.65
N LYS A 78 -2.48 13.57 13.92
CA LYS A 78 -3.85 13.21 14.32
C LYS A 78 -4.32 11.87 13.72
N VAL A 79 -3.50 11.23 12.90
CA VAL A 79 -3.83 9.94 12.29
C VAL A 79 -3.51 8.82 13.27
N THR A 80 -4.49 7.97 13.55
CA THR A 80 -4.32 6.78 14.39
C THR A 80 -3.50 5.73 13.67
N VAL A 81 -2.26 5.52 14.12
CA VAL A 81 -1.36 4.48 13.60
C VAL A 81 -1.53 3.14 14.31
N GLN A 82 -2.21 3.14 15.47
CA GLN A 82 -2.49 1.93 16.26
C GLN A 82 -3.37 0.95 15.47
N ASP A 83 -2.74 -0.07 14.91
CA ASP A 83 -3.37 -1.13 14.13
C ASP A 83 -2.37 -2.27 13.89
N ARG A 84 -2.79 -3.30 13.18
CA ARG A 84 -1.93 -4.34 12.63
C ARG A 84 -1.57 -4.01 11.19
N TRP A 85 -0.27 -4.04 10.91
CA TRP A 85 0.28 -3.65 9.63
C TRP A 85 1.09 -4.79 9.03
N LEU A 86 1.05 -4.91 7.72
CA LEU A 86 2.09 -5.54 6.93
C LEU A 86 3.07 -4.45 6.52
N ALA A 87 4.36 -4.78 6.55
CA ALA A 87 5.44 -3.90 6.18
C ALA A 87 6.35 -4.58 5.16
N SER A 88 6.88 -3.78 4.25
CA SER A 88 8.00 -4.15 3.40
C SER A 88 8.94 -2.97 3.21
N MET A 89 10.12 -3.23 2.68
CA MET A 89 11.18 -2.23 2.58
C MET A 89 11.94 -2.35 1.29
N THR A 90 12.49 -1.25 0.82
CA THR A 90 13.45 -1.19 -0.29
C THR A 90 14.76 -1.93 0.04
N LYS A 91 15.57 -2.23 -0.98
CA LYS A 91 16.86 -2.93 -0.87
C LYS A 91 17.84 -2.18 0.01
N ASN A 92 17.81 -0.85 -0.10
CA ASN A 92 18.66 0.06 0.69
C ASN A 92 18.21 0.18 2.15
N LEU A 93 17.06 -0.41 2.52
CA LEU A 93 16.45 -0.31 3.85
C LEU A 93 16.17 1.14 4.27
N ASP A 94 15.97 2.02 3.28
CA ASP A 94 15.74 3.46 3.46
C ASP A 94 14.26 3.83 3.44
N THR A 95 13.40 2.98 2.88
CA THR A 95 11.97 3.25 2.73
C THR A 95 11.18 2.04 3.21
N VAL A 96 10.18 2.29 4.04
CA VAL A 96 9.21 1.30 4.53
C VAL A 96 7.85 1.62 3.92
N PHE A 97 7.23 0.62 3.30
CA PHE A 97 5.82 0.67 2.91
C PHE A 97 5.02 -0.15 3.91
N MET A 98 3.90 0.38 4.37
CA MET A 98 2.99 -0.29 5.29
C MET A 98 1.58 -0.31 4.73
N THR A 99 0.87 -1.41 4.93
CA THR A 99 -0.57 -1.56 4.64
C THR A 99 -1.25 -2.28 5.80
N LYS A 100 -2.48 -1.93 6.16
CA LYS A 100 -3.16 -2.66 7.25
C LYS A 100 -3.31 -4.14 6.87
N LYS A 101 -3.09 -5.01 7.85
CA LYS A 101 -2.98 -6.46 7.63
C LYS A 101 -4.31 -7.10 7.25
N ASP A 102 -5.39 -6.65 7.87
CA ASP A 102 -6.71 -7.28 7.73
C ASP A 102 -7.55 -6.68 6.60
N LEU A 103 -6.91 -5.97 5.66
CA LEU A 103 -7.58 -5.43 4.47
C LEU A 103 -7.82 -6.53 3.44
N VAL A 104 -9.05 -6.62 2.97
CA VAL A 104 -9.37 -7.37 1.75
C VAL A 104 -8.75 -6.61 0.58
N TYR A 105 -7.66 -7.14 0.04
CA TYR A 105 -6.97 -6.54 -1.10
C TYR A 105 -7.86 -6.57 -2.35
N ASP A 106 -8.41 -5.41 -2.70
CA ASP A 106 -9.13 -5.20 -3.93
C ASP A 106 -8.16 -4.79 -5.05
N ARG A 107 -7.76 -5.75 -5.87
CA ARG A 107 -6.86 -5.57 -7.02
C ARG A 107 -7.38 -4.58 -8.07
N THR A 108 -8.66 -4.22 -8.01
CA THR A 108 -9.27 -3.22 -8.92
C THR A 108 -9.18 -1.79 -8.38
N LYS A 109 -8.70 -1.62 -7.15
CA LYS A 109 -8.50 -0.33 -6.48
C LYS A 109 -7.03 -0.19 -6.13
N ILE A 110 -6.23 0.27 -7.09
CA ILE A 110 -4.78 0.37 -6.90
C ILE A 110 -4.48 1.50 -5.89
N ASP A 111 -4.21 1.13 -4.64
CA ASP A 111 -3.45 1.96 -3.71
C ASP A 111 -1.96 1.74 -4.00
N VAL A 112 -1.28 2.76 -4.50
CA VAL A 112 0.14 2.69 -4.90
C VAL A 112 1.03 2.28 -3.72
N ILE A 113 0.75 2.77 -2.51
CA ILE A 113 1.54 2.47 -1.32
C ILE A 113 1.34 1.00 -0.94
N ALA A 114 0.09 0.51 -0.94
CA ALA A 114 -0.19 -0.90 -0.65
C ALA A 114 0.38 -1.84 -1.73
N ASN A 115 0.31 -1.44 -3.00
CA ASN A 115 0.91 -2.17 -4.11
C ASN A 115 2.44 -2.23 -4.00
N ASN A 116 3.09 -1.13 -3.62
CA ASN A 116 4.53 -1.11 -3.32
C ASN A 116 4.84 -2.02 -2.13
N CYS A 117 3.99 -2.01 -1.08
CA CYS A 117 4.15 -2.90 0.06
C CYS A 117 4.21 -4.38 -0.39
N ASP A 118 3.25 -4.83 -1.20
CA ASP A 118 3.22 -6.22 -1.74
C ASP A 118 4.41 -6.50 -2.68
N THR A 119 4.73 -5.53 -3.55
CA THR A 119 5.80 -5.64 -4.55
C THR A 119 7.17 -5.84 -3.91
N TYR A 120 7.51 -5.01 -2.93
CA TYR A 120 8.79 -5.08 -2.24
C TYR A 120 8.87 -6.26 -1.26
N ALA A 121 7.74 -6.80 -0.80
CA ALA A 121 7.69 -8.04 -0.02
C ALA A 121 8.02 -9.27 -0.88
N ARG A 122 7.61 -9.29 -2.15
CA ARG A 122 7.75 -10.47 -3.03
C ARG A 122 8.96 -10.45 -3.96
N GLY A 123 9.80 -9.41 -3.87
CA GLY A 123 11.03 -9.31 -4.65
C GLY A 123 10.83 -9.53 -6.15
N TYR A 124 9.69 -9.11 -6.71
CA TYR A 124 9.21 -9.49 -8.05
C TYR A 124 10.30 -9.42 -9.12
N TYR A 125 10.94 -10.57 -9.38
CA TYR A 125 12.09 -10.67 -10.27
C TYR A 125 11.76 -10.30 -11.72
N TYR A 126 10.54 -10.59 -12.18
CA TYR A 126 10.08 -10.20 -13.53
C TYR A 126 9.87 -8.69 -13.69
N LEU A 127 9.86 -7.93 -12.60
CA LEU A 127 9.87 -6.46 -12.61
C LEU A 127 11.28 -5.89 -12.41
N GLY A 128 12.31 -6.74 -12.28
CA GLY A 128 13.71 -6.33 -12.16
C GLY A 128 14.08 -5.61 -10.86
N ILE A 129 13.24 -5.70 -9.82
CA ILE A 129 13.40 -4.90 -8.60
C ILE A 129 14.52 -5.46 -7.70
N ASP A 130 14.81 -6.77 -7.78
CA ASP A 130 15.90 -7.46 -7.06
C ASP A 130 16.08 -6.97 -5.60
N ASN A 131 14.96 -6.90 -4.89
CA ASN A 131 14.84 -6.18 -3.62
C ASN A 131 15.26 -6.98 -2.40
N LEU A 132 15.38 -8.30 -2.56
CA LEU A 132 15.54 -9.24 -1.47
C LEU A 132 16.98 -9.77 -1.43
N PRO A 133 17.46 -10.23 -0.27
CA PRO A 133 18.74 -10.90 -0.18
C PRO A 133 18.81 -12.13 -1.11
N GLU A 134 20.03 -12.55 -1.43
CA GLU A 134 20.25 -13.74 -2.26
C GLU A 134 19.51 -14.96 -1.68
N ASN A 135 18.86 -15.73 -2.56
CA ASN A 135 18.03 -16.89 -2.24
C ASN A 135 16.75 -16.61 -1.43
N VAL A 136 16.41 -15.34 -1.16
CA VAL A 136 15.13 -14.97 -0.54
C VAL A 136 14.13 -14.62 -1.63
N PHE A 137 13.09 -15.44 -1.73
CA PHE A 137 11.99 -15.30 -2.69
C PHE A 137 10.93 -14.31 -2.20
N GLU A 138 10.59 -14.33 -0.90
CA GLU A 138 9.66 -13.36 -0.30
C GLU A 138 10.10 -13.01 1.13
N ARG A 139 9.83 -11.77 1.56
CA ARG A 139 9.99 -11.29 2.94
C ARG A 139 8.70 -10.63 3.39
N HIS A 140 8.02 -11.28 4.34
CA HIS A 140 6.80 -10.75 4.96
C HIS A 140 7.12 -10.27 6.37
N ILE A 141 6.78 -9.02 6.68
CA ILE A 141 6.92 -8.46 8.02
C ILE A 141 5.53 -8.03 8.47
N ALA A 142 5.03 -8.59 9.57
CA ALA A 142 3.82 -8.15 10.24
C ALA A 142 4.19 -7.41 11.53
N LEU A 143 3.59 -6.24 11.72
CA LEU A 143 3.77 -5.36 12.87
C LEU A 143 2.44 -5.24 13.60
N ASP A 144 2.43 -5.48 14.90
CA ASP A 144 1.31 -5.14 15.76
C ASP A 144 1.64 -3.86 16.53
N LEU A 145 0.93 -2.77 16.20
CA LEU A 145 1.09 -1.44 16.80
C LEU A 145 -0.10 -1.09 17.70
N THR A 146 -0.96 -2.04 18.11
CA THR A 146 -2.15 -1.69 18.91
C THR A 146 -1.80 -1.10 20.28
N ASP A 147 -0.71 -1.55 20.87
CA ASP A 147 -0.19 -1.11 22.16
C ASP A 147 1.22 -0.52 22.03
N SER A 148 1.77 0.09 23.09
CA SER A 148 3.16 0.60 23.08
C SER A 148 4.24 -0.47 22.82
N ILE A 149 3.90 -1.75 23.00
CA ILE A 149 4.76 -2.89 22.69
C ILE A 149 4.54 -3.21 21.21
N LEU A 150 5.61 -3.09 20.43
CA LEU A 150 5.61 -3.52 19.04
C LEU A 150 5.86 -5.02 18.98
N ASN A 151 4.87 -5.81 18.57
CA ASN A 151 5.10 -7.22 18.25
C ASN A 151 5.43 -7.37 16.77
N ILE A 152 6.45 -8.16 16.44
CA ILE A 152 6.93 -8.33 15.06
C ILE A 152 6.99 -9.81 14.73
N GLN A 153 6.41 -10.15 13.58
CA GLN A 153 6.60 -11.44 12.93
C GLN A 153 7.27 -11.21 11.59
N ARG A 154 8.47 -11.75 11.39
CA ARG A 154 9.17 -11.75 10.10
C ARG A 154 9.20 -13.17 9.56
N VAL A 155 8.76 -13.33 8.32
CA VAL A 155 8.84 -14.60 7.57
C VAL A 155 9.69 -14.38 6.33
N LEU A 156 10.81 -15.09 6.23
CA LEU A 156 11.60 -15.20 5.01
C LEU A 156 11.22 -16.51 4.31
N ILE A 157 10.87 -16.41 3.04
CA ILE A 157 10.60 -17.54 2.17
C ILE A 157 11.76 -17.66 1.21
N TYR A 158 12.47 -18.78 1.27
CA TYR A 158 13.56 -19.11 0.36
C TYR A 158 13.02 -19.89 -0.83
N GLY A 159 13.66 -19.73 -1.99
CA GLY A 159 13.22 -20.39 -3.20
C GLY A 159 14.09 -20.09 -4.41
N ASP A 160 13.82 -20.82 -5.49
CA ASP A 160 14.42 -20.54 -6.80
C ASP A 160 13.59 -19.48 -7.52
N VAL A 161 14.24 -18.35 -7.80
CA VAL A 161 13.63 -17.18 -8.43
C VAL A 161 13.17 -17.45 -9.87
N LYS A 162 13.82 -18.39 -10.57
CA LYS A 162 13.51 -18.78 -11.96
C LYS A 162 12.33 -19.74 -12.02
N THR A 163 12.25 -20.72 -11.12
CA THR A 163 11.16 -21.71 -11.10
C THR A 163 9.98 -21.30 -10.22
N SER A 164 10.14 -20.26 -9.40
CA SER A 164 9.17 -19.84 -8.36
C SER A 164 8.90 -20.93 -7.32
N GLU A 165 9.78 -21.91 -7.18
CA GLU A 165 9.66 -22.97 -6.20
C GLU A 165 10.08 -22.48 -4.80
N LYS A 166 9.21 -22.67 -3.80
CA LYS A 166 9.47 -22.31 -2.41
C LYS A 166 10.05 -23.50 -1.66
N THR A 167 11.25 -23.35 -1.11
CA THR A 167 12.02 -24.46 -0.55
C THR A 167 12.10 -24.44 0.98
N LYS A 168 12.11 -23.26 1.60
CA LYS A 168 12.23 -23.13 3.06
C LYS A 168 11.52 -21.88 3.56
N TYR A 169 11.02 -21.95 4.80
CA TYR A 169 10.43 -20.84 5.53
C TYR A 169 11.23 -20.63 6.82
N ASP A 170 11.67 -19.40 7.07
CA ASP A 170 12.31 -19.01 8.32
C ASP A 170 11.48 -17.91 8.97
N THR A 171 11.04 -18.14 10.21
CA THR A 171 10.15 -17.24 10.93
C THR A 171 10.81 -16.77 12.21
N ILE A 172 10.88 -15.45 12.39
CA ILE A 172 11.33 -14.82 13.61
C ILE A 172 10.17 -14.06 14.24
N TYR A 173 9.97 -14.30 15.54
CA TYR A 173 9.12 -13.48 16.38
C TYR A 173 10.01 -12.65 17.29
N THR A 174 9.77 -11.35 17.34
CA THR A 174 10.49 -10.47 18.24
C THR A 174 9.58 -9.34 18.70
N GLN A 175 10.06 -8.59 19.69
CA GLN A 175 9.36 -7.46 20.26
C GLN A 175 10.23 -6.22 20.22
N GLY A 176 9.57 -5.08 20.28
CA GLY A 176 10.22 -3.79 20.36
C GLY A 176 9.31 -2.76 21.00
N LYS A 177 9.71 -1.51 20.84
CA LYS A 177 8.90 -0.36 21.23
C LYS A 177 8.68 0.51 20.01
N TRP A 178 7.51 1.12 19.95
CA TRP A 178 7.24 2.12 18.94
C TRP A 178 6.60 3.36 19.55
N LYS A 179 6.70 4.48 18.85
CA LYS A 179 5.95 5.70 19.16
C LYS A 179 5.79 6.56 17.92
N GLN A 180 4.73 7.35 17.90
CA GLN A 180 4.49 8.41 16.93
C GLN A 180 4.78 9.76 17.58
N VAL A 181 5.55 10.60 16.89
CA VAL A 181 5.74 12.02 17.26
C VAL A 181 5.58 12.85 16.00
N HIS A 182 4.51 13.63 15.92
CA HIS A 182 4.16 14.39 14.72
C HIS A 182 4.12 13.50 13.46
N LYS A 183 4.99 13.78 12.48
CA LYS A 183 5.13 13.07 11.20
C LYS A 183 6.23 12.01 11.22
N THR A 184 6.63 11.55 12.40
CA THR A 184 7.72 10.60 12.55
C THR A 184 7.29 9.39 13.37
N LEU A 185 7.58 8.20 12.87
CA LEU A 185 7.46 6.95 13.59
C LEU A 185 8.84 6.50 14.06
N PHE A 186 8.93 6.08 15.32
CA PHE A 186 10.14 5.56 15.91
C PHE A 186 9.94 4.10 16.20
N PHE A 187 10.85 3.26 15.74
CA PHE A 187 10.88 1.82 16.01
C PHE A 187 12.20 1.48 16.70
N LYS A 188 12.11 0.89 17.89
CA LYS A 188 13.26 0.34 18.62
C LYS A 188 13.12 -1.17 18.69
N THR A 189 13.91 -1.88 17.90
CA THR A 189 13.77 -3.33 17.68
C THR A 189 15.13 -3.98 17.45
N GLU A 190 15.24 -5.29 17.70
CA GLU A 190 16.45 -6.06 17.35
C GLU A 190 16.56 -6.38 15.85
N LEU A 191 15.54 -6.08 15.04
CA LEU A 191 15.60 -6.21 13.59
C LEU A 191 16.25 -4.97 12.96
N PRO A 192 17.46 -5.07 12.37
CA PRO A 192 18.18 -3.91 11.83
C PRO A 192 17.42 -3.19 10.71
N GLU A 193 16.65 -3.94 9.92
CA GLU A 193 15.84 -3.39 8.84
C GLU A 193 14.78 -2.40 9.34
N LEU A 194 14.13 -2.69 10.48
CA LEU A 194 13.02 -1.89 11.00
C LEU A 194 13.46 -0.89 12.08
N ASN A 195 14.62 -1.11 12.71
CA ASN A 195 15.11 -0.24 13.77
C ASN A 195 15.51 1.14 13.22
N GLY A 196 14.90 2.20 13.76
CA GLY A 196 15.21 3.56 13.36
C GLY A 196 14.09 4.58 13.59
N SER A 197 14.32 5.78 13.06
CA SER A 197 13.35 6.85 12.99
C SER A 197 12.95 7.06 11.53
N TYR A 198 11.65 7.19 11.29
CA TYR A 198 11.11 7.22 9.94
C TYR A 198 10.13 8.38 9.78
N LYS A 199 10.40 9.25 8.82
CA LYS A 199 9.50 10.33 8.43
C LYS A 199 8.40 9.77 7.54
N VAL A 200 7.15 10.08 7.85
CA VAL A 200 6.00 9.75 7.02
C VAL A 200 5.98 10.72 5.84
N VAL A 201 6.19 10.19 4.63
CA VAL A 201 6.24 10.98 3.40
C VAL A 201 4.92 10.94 2.63
N ASP A 202 4.17 9.86 2.75
CA ASP A 202 2.82 9.73 2.19
C ASP A 202 1.98 8.73 2.99
N PHE A 203 0.65 8.87 2.96
CA PHE A 203 -0.28 8.00 3.69
C PHE A 203 -1.72 8.08 3.15
N ASN A 204 -2.37 6.93 3.09
CA ASN A 204 -3.82 6.81 2.94
C ASN A 204 -4.42 6.37 4.29
N TYR A 205 -5.74 6.14 4.29
CA TYR A 205 -6.43 5.59 5.46
C TYR A 205 -5.87 4.20 5.88
N ASP A 206 -5.39 3.45 4.90
CA ASP A 206 -5.12 2.02 4.99
C ASP A 206 -3.65 1.66 4.72
N SER A 207 -2.83 2.65 4.37
CA SER A 207 -1.45 2.44 3.93
C SER A 207 -0.59 3.67 4.21
N MET A 208 0.72 3.51 4.39
CA MET A 208 1.65 4.63 4.52
C MET A 208 3.05 4.31 4.00
N ALA A 209 3.75 5.33 3.54
CA ALA A 209 5.14 5.28 3.10
C ALA A 209 6.00 6.10 4.06
N LEU A 210 7.08 5.49 4.52
CA LEU A 210 8.00 6.05 5.51
C LEU A 210 9.41 6.05 4.96
N VAL A 211 10.18 7.11 5.20
CA VAL A 211 11.59 7.22 4.81
C VAL A 211 12.45 7.34 6.07
N LYS A 212 13.48 6.49 6.17
CA LYS A 212 14.43 6.45 7.28
C LYS A 212 15.21 7.76 7.35
N GLN A 213 15.40 8.27 8.57
CA GLN A 213 16.14 9.50 8.85
C GLN A 213 17.60 9.21 9.24
#